data_AF-A0A139Y094-F1
#
_entry.id   AF-A0A139Y094-F1
#
_cell.length_a   1.000
_cell.length_b   1.000
_cell.length_c   1.000
_cell.angle_alpha   90.00
_cell.angle_beta   90.00
_cell.angle_gamma   90.00
#
_symmetry.space_group_name_H-M   'P 1'
#
loop_
_entity.id
_entity.type
_entity.pdbx_description
1 polymer ?
#
loop_
_entity_poly.entity_id
_entity_poly.type
_entity_poly.pdbx_seq_one_letter_code
_entity_poly.pdbx_strand_id
1 'polypeptide(L)'
;IAAEVKMSAETSMGTDITEEDLMHINTLANRVEELVEYRANLAEYLKVRMKAVAPNLTYMVGEVIGARLMAHSGSLLNLSKQPASTIQILGAEKALFRALKTKSHTPKYGLLFHAALVGQAPPKLKGKISRVLAAKLSLCVRVDALTEAAEAAATAAGGKAAEEVASPALSEPTVAISCRRYVENKLLQLEQQQNSGLSRSTAKPSAARYEPKRQMNGKSYDASTDVVQEKKHRLSEEAEEEEDEKPRKKVKREREN
;
A
#
# COMPACT_ATOMS: atom_id res chain seq x y z
N ILE A 1 -22.27 19.14 16.44
CA ILE A 1 -21.25 18.82 17.47
C ILE A 1 -21.44 19.66 18.74
N ALA A 2 -20.82 20.84 18.93
CA ALA A 2 -20.82 21.49 20.27
C ALA A 2 -22.23 21.78 20.86
N ALA A 3 -23.11 22.44 20.10
CA ALA A 3 -24.50 22.70 20.55
C ALA A 3 -25.36 21.43 20.66
N GLU A 4 -25.02 20.40 19.89
CA GLU A 4 -25.72 19.11 19.80
C GLU A 4 -25.39 18.24 21.03
N VAL A 5 -24.10 18.15 21.39
CA VAL A 5 -23.61 17.54 22.64
C VAL A 5 -24.24 18.24 23.86
N LYS A 6 -24.39 19.57 23.83
CA LYS A 6 -25.09 20.29 24.90
C LYS A 6 -26.54 19.83 25.04
N MET A 7 -27.33 19.79 23.96
CA MET A 7 -28.73 19.34 24.04
C MET A 7 -28.84 17.87 24.46
N SER A 8 -27.91 17.01 24.02
CA SER A 8 -27.84 15.61 24.48
C SER A 8 -27.51 15.49 25.96
N ALA A 9 -26.64 16.35 26.51
CA ALA A 9 -26.35 16.39 27.94
C ALA A 9 -27.56 16.86 28.76
N GLU A 10 -28.26 17.90 28.31
CA GLU A 10 -29.50 18.41 28.93
C GLU A 10 -30.66 17.40 28.90
N THR A 11 -30.59 16.39 28.02
CA THR A 11 -31.60 15.31 27.88
C THR A 11 -31.13 13.97 28.47
N SER A 12 -29.96 13.93 29.13
CA SER A 12 -29.32 12.67 29.54
C SER A 12 -29.87 12.11 30.85
N MET A 13 -30.43 10.89 30.81
CA MET A 13 -30.81 10.08 31.99
C MET A 13 -29.58 9.42 32.64
N GLY A 14 -28.54 10.21 32.92
CA GLY A 14 -27.23 9.71 33.35
C GLY A 14 -27.17 9.28 34.82
N THR A 15 -25.98 8.88 35.25
CA THR A 15 -25.61 8.58 36.65
C THR A 15 -24.48 9.49 37.10
N ASP A 16 -24.50 9.91 38.36
CA ASP A 16 -23.39 10.69 38.94
C ASP A 16 -22.08 9.88 38.90
N ILE A 17 -20.99 10.54 38.52
CA ILE A 17 -19.67 9.93 38.39
C ILE A 17 -18.91 10.12 39.70
N THR A 18 -18.29 9.07 40.23
CA THR A 18 -17.49 9.19 41.47
C THR A 18 -16.20 9.96 41.23
N GLU A 19 -15.62 10.54 42.28
CA GLU A 19 -14.34 11.26 42.16
C GLU A 19 -13.19 10.33 41.78
N GLU A 20 -13.23 9.07 42.23
CA GLU A 20 -12.28 8.00 41.84
C GLU A 20 -12.40 7.67 40.34
N ASP A 21 -13.63 7.49 39.83
CA ASP A 21 -13.88 7.28 38.39
C ASP A 21 -13.40 8.48 37.55
N LEU A 22 -13.65 9.72 38.01
CA LEU A 22 -13.16 10.92 37.33
C LEU A 22 -11.62 10.97 37.28
N MET A 23 -10.92 10.59 38.35
CA MET A 23 -9.46 10.49 38.34
C MET A 23 -8.97 9.44 37.33
N HIS A 24 -9.63 8.27 37.26
CA HIS A 24 -9.29 7.23 36.29
C HIS A 24 -9.58 7.64 34.83
N ILE A 25 -10.72 8.27 34.56
CA ILE A 25 -11.09 8.79 33.23
C ILE A 25 -10.09 9.84 32.77
N ASN A 26 -9.74 10.81 33.62
CA ASN A 26 -8.76 11.85 33.28
C ASN A 26 -7.36 11.27 33.06
N THR A 27 -6.93 10.30 33.89
CA THR A 27 -5.64 9.60 33.71
C THR A 27 -5.58 8.88 32.37
N LEU A 28 -6.67 8.20 31.97
CA LEU A 28 -6.75 7.53 30.67
C LEU A 28 -6.78 8.53 29.50
N ALA A 29 -7.50 9.64 29.63
CA ALA A 29 -7.58 10.68 28.61
C ALA A 29 -6.20 11.29 28.34
N ASN A 30 -5.48 11.71 29.38
CA ASN A 30 -4.12 12.23 29.28
C ASN A 30 -3.18 11.21 28.62
N ARG A 31 -3.30 9.92 28.96
CA ARG A 31 -2.48 8.87 28.35
C ARG A 31 -2.81 8.60 26.88
N VAL A 32 -4.05 8.85 26.45
CA VAL A 32 -4.42 8.82 25.02
C VAL A 32 -3.84 10.03 24.28
N GLU A 33 -3.83 11.22 24.89
CA GLU A 33 -3.21 12.42 24.34
C GLU A 33 -1.70 12.24 24.13
N GLU A 34 -0.97 11.78 25.15
CA GLU A 34 0.46 11.41 25.05
C GLU A 34 0.74 10.42 23.90
N LEU A 35 -0.14 9.43 23.68
CA LEU A 35 0.00 8.46 22.60
C LEU A 35 -0.29 9.05 21.21
N VAL A 36 -1.15 10.06 21.11
CA VAL A 36 -1.40 10.82 19.88
C VAL A 36 -0.20 11.70 19.53
N GLU A 37 0.36 12.42 20.50
CA GLU A 37 1.59 13.20 20.32
C GLU A 37 2.77 12.30 19.94
N TYR A 38 2.97 11.19 20.66
CA TYR A 38 4.03 10.24 20.38
C TYR A 38 3.90 9.63 18.96
N ARG A 39 2.67 9.37 18.49
CA ARG A 39 2.43 8.93 17.10
C ARG A 39 2.82 10.02 16.09
N ALA A 40 2.51 11.29 16.35
CA ALA A 40 2.89 12.40 15.48
C ALA A 40 4.43 12.53 15.38
N ASN A 41 5.10 12.52 16.54
CA ASN A 41 6.57 12.58 16.65
C ASN A 41 7.25 11.40 15.92
N LEU A 42 6.73 10.18 16.05
CA LEU A 42 7.22 9.02 15.31
C LEU A 42 7.00 9.14 13.80
N ALA A 43 5.87 9.69 13.35
CA ALA A 43 5.57 9.87 11.94
C ALA A 43 6.52 10.91 11.29
N GLU A 44 6.83 12.00 11.98
CA GLU A 44 7.83 12.98 11.52
C GLU A 44 9.25 12.41 11.52
N TYR A 45 9.66 11.72 12.60
CA TYR A 45 10.96 11.06 12.65
C TYR A 45 11.15 10.04 11.50
N LEU A 46 10.12 9.22 11.25
CA LEU A 46 10.11 8.26 10.14
C LEU A 46 10.21 8.98 8.79
N LYS A 47 9.50 10.09 8.58
CA LYS A 47 9.56 10.89 7.35
C LYS A 47 10.95 11.47 7.10
N VAL A 48 11.59 12.05 8.11
CA VAL A 48 12.96 12.59 8.00
C VAL A 48 13.97 11.48 7.72
N ARG A 49 13.91 10.36 8.47
CA ARG A 49 14.81 9.21 8.27
C ARG A 49 14.63 8.53 6.92
N MET A 50 13.39 8.30 6.48
CA MET A 50 13.10 7.60 5.23
C MET A 50 13.53 8.42 4.01
N LYS A 51 13.37 9.76 4.05
CA LYS A 51 13.91 10.66 3.03
C LYS A 51 15.44 10.61 2.95
N ALA A 52 16.13 10.48 4.09
CA ALA A 52 17.59 10.41 4.14
C ALA A 52 18.15 9.04 3.69
N VAL A 53 17.46 7.93 4.01
CA VAL A 53 17.94 6.56 3.74
C VAL A 53 17.49 6.02 2.37
N ALA A 54 16.30 6.39 1.88
CA ALA A 54 15.75 5.84 0.64
C ALA A 54 14.85 6.85 -0.11
N PRO A 55 15.44 7.91 -0.71
CA PRO A 55 14.68 8.97 -1.36
C PRO A 55 13.87 8.49 -2.57
N ASN A 56 14.39 7.56 -3.38
CA ASN A 56 13.66 7.07 -4.56
C ASN A 56 12.51 6.12 -4.16
N LEU A 57 12.70 5.25 -3.17
CA LEU A 57 11.66 4.45 -2.52
C LEU A 57 10.54 5.33 -1.93
N THR A 58 10.92 6.37 -1.19
CA THR A 58 9.99 7.35 -0.59
C THR A 58 9.10 7.97 -1.67
N TYR A 59 9.70 8.52 -2.73
CA TYR A 59 8.98 9.19 -3.81
C TYR A 59 8.03 8.26 -4.58
N MET A 60 8.32 6.95 -4.62
CA MET A 60 7.52 5.95 -5.32
C MET A 60 6.27 5.47 -4.56
N VAL A 61 6.35 5.31 -3.23
CA VAL A 61 5.32 4.58 -2.45
C VAL A 61 4.83 5.35 -1.22
N GLY A 62 5.56 6.37 -0.76
CA GLY A 62 5.33 7.04 0.51
C GLY A 62 6.11 6.42 1.66
N GLU A 63 6.38 7.25 2.67
CA GLU A 63 7.28 7.03 3.80
C GLU A 63 6.90 5.77 4.60
N VAL A 64 5.64 5.69 5.05
CA VAL A 64 5.12 4.62 5.90
C VAL A 64 5.18 3.26 5.21
N ILE A 65 4.90 3.21 3.89
CA ILE A 65 4.90 1.96 3.13
C ILE A 65 6.33 1.56 2.75
N GLY A 66 7.21 2.54 2.45
CA GLY A 66 8.65 2.31 2.31
C GLY A 66 9.25 1.65 3.56
N ALA A 67 8.97 2.22 4.74
CA ALA A 67 9.36 1.64 6.03
C ALA A 67 8.81 0.21 6.22
N ARG A 68 7.53 -0.02 5.90
CA ARG A 68 6.88 -1.33 6.06
C ARG A 68 7.47 -2.40 5.13
N LEU A 69 7.88 -2.03 3.91
CA LEU A 69 8.60 -2.90 2.96
C LEU A 69 10.03 -3.21 3.44
N MET A 70 10.77 -2.19 3.89
CA MET A 70 12.13 -2.36 4.42
C MET A 70 12.16 -3.23 5.68
N ALA A 71 11.26 -2.99 6.63
CA ALA A 71 11.14 -3.77 7.86
C ALA A 71 10.84 -5.25 7.59
N HIS A 72 9.96 -5.55 6.62
CA HIS A 72 9.68 -6.94 6.23
C HIS A 72 10.85 -7.63 5.52
N SER A 73 11.74 -6.86 4.86
CA SER A 73 12.97 -7.39 4.26
C SER A 73 14.20 -7.35 5.19
N GLY A 74 14.06 -6.80 6.41
CA GLY A 74 15.13 -6.59 7.39
C GLY A 74 16.08 -5.43 7.08
N SER A 75 16.37 -5.12 5.80
CA SER A 75 17.21 -3.98 5.40
C SER A 75 16.95 -3.52 3.96
N LEU A 76 17.37 -2.30 3.63
CA LEU A 76 17.33 -1.75 2.27
C LEU A 76 18.14 -2.62 1.28
N LEU A 77 19.32 -3.09 1.71
CA LEU A 77 20.22 -3.94 0.91
C LEU A 77 19.70 -5.38 0.73
N ASN A 78 18.79 -5.86 1.58
CA ASN A 78 18.04 -7.09 1.33
C ASN A 78 16.87 -6.85 0.37
N LEU A 79 16.16 -5.72 0.51
CA LEU A 79 15.05 -5.34 -0.36
C LEU A 79 15.52 -5.11 -1.81
N SER A 80 16.74 -4.58 -2.01
CA SER A 80 17.33 -4.40 -3.34
C SER A 80 17.68 -5.72 -4.03
N LYS A 81 18.12 -6.74 -3.29
CA LYS A 81 18.39 -8.10 -3.78
C LYS A 81 17.12 -8.84 -4.22
N GLN A 82 15.98 -8.57 -3.58
CA GLN A 82 14.72 -9.23 -3.91
C GLN A 82 14.27 -8.94 -5.36
N PRO A 83 13.65 -9.91 -6.06
CA PRO A 83 13.08 -9.68 -7.38
C PRO A 83 11.72 -8.96 -7.29
N ALA A 84 11.37 -8.24 -8.35
CA ALA A 84 10.10 -7.51 -8.44
C ALA A 84 8.85 -8.38 -8.20
N SER A 85 8.91 -9.68 -8.54
CA SER A 85 7.85 -10.65 -8.27
C SER A 85 7.61 -10.86 -6.77
N THR A 86 8.67 -10.92 -5.95
CA THR A 86 8.59 -11.01 -4.49
C THR A 86 8.10 -9.69 -3.88
N ILE A 87 8.63 -8.56 -4.36
CA ILE A 87 8.22 -7.21 -3.90
C ILE A 87 6.73 -6.95 -4.21
N GLN A 88 6.18 -7.51 -5.29
CA GLN A 88 4.74 -7.42 -5.61
C GLN A 88 3.85 -8.05 -4.52
N ILE A 89 4.27 -9.16 -3.95
CA ILE A 89 3.49 -10.01 -3.01
C ILE A 89 3.89 -9.81 -1.54
N LEU A 90 4.84 -8.91 -1.25
CA LEU A 90 5.44 -8.77 0.08
C LEU A 90 4.38 -8.54 1.17
N GLY A 91 4.38 -9.33 2.24
CA GLY A 91 3.36 -9.37 3.29
C GLY A 91 2.13 -10.25 3.00
N ALA A 92 2.05 -10.90 1.83
CA ALA A 92 0.97 -11.83 1.46
C ALA A 92 1.44 -13.28 1.30
N GLU A 93 2.66 -13.62 1.74
CA GLU A 93 3.31 -14.93 1.59
C GLU A 93 2.46 -16.06 2.16
N LYS A 94 1.94 -15.88 3.39
CA LYS A 94 1.09 -16.87 4.07
C LYS A 94 -0.20 -17.16 3.29
N ALA A 95 -0.72 -16.20 2.53
CA ALA A 95 -1.86 -16.40 1.64
C ALA A 95 -1.45 -17.07 0.32
N LEU A 96 -0.30 -16.71 -0.25
CA LEU A 96 0.24 -17.33 -1.47
C LEU A 96 0.55 -18.82 -1.24
N PHE A 97 1.30 -19.17 -0.19
CA PHE A 97 1.64 -20.58 0.09
C PHE A 97 0.41 -21.43 0.43
N ARG A 98 -0.61 -20.86 1.08
CA ARG A 98 -1.90 -21.53 1.26
C ARG A 98 -2.59 -21.78 -0.08
N ALA A 99 -2.69 -20.75 -0.93
CA ALA A 99 -3.31 -20.86 -2.26
C ALA A 99 -2.60 -21.88 -3.17
N LEU A 100 -1.27 -21.93 -3.16
CA LEU A 100 -0.49 -22.93 -3.88
C LEU A 100 -0.77 -24.37 -3.39
N LYS A 101 -0.86 -24.59 -2.07
CA LYS A 101 -1.21 -25.90 -1.50
C LYS A 101 -2.64 -26.32 -1.83
N THR A 102 -3.61 -25.40 -1.79
CA THR A 102 -5.04 -25.68 -2.03
C THR A 102 -5.47 -25.53 -3.50
N LYS A 103 -4.54 -25.21 -4.41
CA LYS A 103 -4.81 -24.83 -5.82
C LYS A 103 -5.86 -23.72 -5.99
N SER A 104 -6.05 -22.86 -4.98
CA SER A 104 -6.99 -21.74 -5.03
C SER A 104 -6.34 -20.46 -5.56
N HIS A 105 -7.10 -19.38 -5.69
CA HIS A 105 -6.62 -18.13 -6.29
C HIS A 105 -5.48 -17.49 -5.48
N THR A 106 -4.36 -17.22 -6.16
CA THR A 106 -3.19 -16.58 -5.56
C THR A 106 -3.39 -15.06 -5.37
N PRO A 107 -2.82 -14.47 -4.30
CA PRO A 107 -2.88 -13.02 -4.08
C PRO A 107 -2.14 -12.27 -5.18
N LYS A 108 -2.71 -11.14 -5.64
CA LYS A 108 -2.19 -10.31 -6.74
C LYS A 108 -1.32 -9.14 -6.27
N TYR A 109 -1.28 -8.90 -4.96
CA TYR A 109 -0.58 -7.81 -4.29
C TYR A 109 -0.42 -8.15 -2.80
N GLY A 110 0.62 -7.61 -2.17
CA GLY A 110 0.76 -7.53 -0.72
C GLY A 110 0.66 -6.08 -0.23
N LEU A 111 1.65 -5.63 0.57
CA LEU A 111 1.74 -4.28 1.17
C LEU A 111 1.56 -3.15 0.14
N LEU A 112 1.98 -3.34 -1.11
CA LEU A 112 1.81 -2.40 -2.22
C LEU A 112 0.34 -2.08 -2.56
N PHE A 113 -0.65 -2.80 -2.02
CA PHE A 113 -2.07 -2.48 -2.19
C PHE A 113 -2.44 -1.08 -1.66
N HIS A 114 -1.79 -0.66 -0.57
CA HIS A 114 -2.04 0.62 0.10
C HIS A 114 -1.29 1.79 -0.54
N ALA A 115 -0.38 1.54 -1.49
CA ALA A 115 0.34 2.58 -2.20
C ALA A 115 -0.63 3.45 -3.01
N ALA A 116 -0.50 4.78 -2.96
CA ALA A 116 -1.46 5.71 -3.59
C ALA A 116 -1.76 5.38 -5.06
N LEU A 117 -0.73 5.02 -5.84
CA LEU A 117 -0.83 4.63 -7.26
C LEU A 117 -1.65 3.34 -7.50
N VAL A 118 -1.69 2.42 -6.53
CA VAL A 118 -2.51 1.19 -6.56
C VAL A 118 -3.87 1.44 -5.91
N GLY A 119 -3.95 2.32 -4.92
CA GLY A 119 -5.18 2.79 -4.28
C GLY A 119 -6.14 3.43 -5.30
N GLN A 120 -5.61 4.34 -6.13
CA GLN A 120 -6.33 5.09 -7.17
C GLN A 120 -6.87 4.22 -8.33
N ALA A 121 -6.15 3.15 -8.71
CA ALA A 121 -6.53 2.33 -9.86
C ALA A 121 -7.84 1.55 -9.62
N PRO A 122 -8.72 1.36 -10.62
CA PRO A 122 -9.96 0.59 -10.44
C PRO A 122 -9.66 -0.89 -10.13
N PRO A 123 -10.54 -1.62 -9.42
CA PRO A 123 -10.24 -2.94 -8.84
C PRO A 123 -9.80 -3.99 -9.89
N LYS A 124 -10.33 -3.91 -11.12
CA LYS A 124 -9.93 -4.79 -12.25
C LYS A 124 -8.47 -4.56 -12.70
N LEU A 125 -7.92 -3.36 -12.48
CA LEU A 125 -6.57 -2.96 -12.89
C LEU A 125 -5.53 -3.00 -11.76
N LYS A 126 -5.92 -2.97 -10.48
CA LYS A 126 -4.97 -2.96 -9.34
C LYS A 126 -3.87 -4.02 -9.43
N GLY A 127 -4.20 -5.25 -9.83
CA GLY A 127 -3.21 -6.32 -10.03
C GLY A 127 -2.28 -6.17 -11.25
N LYS A 128 -2.65 -5.34 -12.25
CA LYS A 128 -1.75 -4.95 -13.35
C LYS A 128 -0.81 -3.83 -12.89
N ILE A 129 -1.35 -2.80 -12.23
CA ILE A 129 -0.58 -1.66 -11.74
C ILE A 129 0.41 -2.07 -10.65
N SER A 130 0.00 -2.91 -9.68
CA SER A 130 0.89 -3.43 -8.63
C SER A 130 2.14 -4.12 -9.19
N ARG A 131 2.02 -4.90 -10.28
CA ARG A 131 3.18 -5.52 -10.96
C ARG A 131 4.10 -4.48 -11.61
N VAL A 132 3.53 -3.49 -12.29
CA VAL A 132 4.31 -2.43 -12.96
C VAL A 132 5.01 -1.54 -11.92
N LEU A 133 4.32 -1.22 -10.82
CA LEU A 133 4.90 -0.51 -9.69
C LEU A 133 6.05 -1.31 -9.07
N ALA A 134 5.84 -2.58 -8.72
CA ALA A 134 6.90 -3.43 -8.15
C ALA A 134 8.14 -3.53 -9.03
N ALA A 135 7.96 -3.63 -10.36
CA ALA A 135 9.06 -3.69 -11.33
C ALA A 135 9.83 -2.36 -11.52
N LYS A 136 9.20 -1.21 -11.24
CA LYS A 136 9.89 0.09 -11.19
C LYS A 136 10.47 0.40 -9.81
N LEU A 137 9.80 -0.06 -8.76
CA LEU A 137 10.23 0.06 -7.38
C LEU A 137 11.52 -0.71 -7.11
N SER A 138 11.65 -1.93 -7.64
CA SER A 138 12.88 -2.71 -7.52
C SER A 138 14.10 -2.04 -8.18
N LEU A 139 13.88 -1.16 -9.17
CA LEU A 139 14.96 -0.35 -9.75
C LEU A 139 15.30 0.82 -8.81
N CYS A 140 14.29 1.54 -8.31
CA CYS A 140 14.46 2.66 -7.38
C CYS A 140 15.21 2.24 -6.10
N VAL A 141 14.79 1.14 -5.47
CA VAL A 141 15.45 0.58 -4.27
C VAL A 141 16.88 0.11 -4.56
N ARG A 142 17.18 -0.34 -5.79
CA ARG A 142 18.55 -0.70 -6.18
C ARG A 142 19.43 0.51 -6.42
N VAL A 143 18.87 1.65 -6.84
CA VAL A 143 19.62 2.92 -6.87
C VAL A 143 19.91 3.35 -5.45
N ASP A 144 18.88 3.52 -4.60
CA ASP A 144 19.05 3.92 -3.19
C ASP A 144 20.10 3.05 -2.45
N ALA A 145 20.03 1.72 -2.60
CA ALA A 145 20.91 0.78 -1.90
C ALA A 145 22.34 0.65 -2.48
N LEU A 146 22.62 1.20 -3.67
CA LEU A 146 23.93 1.06 -4.34
C LEU A 146 24.65 2.40 -4.52
N THR A 147 23.98 3.54 -4.48
CA THR A 147 24.65 4.85 -4.45
C THR A 147 25.41 5.04 -3.14
N GLU A 148 24.78 4.77 -1.99
CA GLU A 148 25.43 4.80 -0.66
C GLU A 148 26.69 3.92 -0.61
N ALA A 149 26.61 2.70 -1.16
CA ALA A 149 27.73 1.76 -1.24
C ALA A 149 28.83 2.22 -2.21
N ALA A 150 28.47 2.88 -3.31
CA ALA A 150 29.43 3.43 -4.28
C ALA A 150 30.14 4.68 -3.76
N GLU A 151 29.45 5.56 -3.04
CA GLU A 151 30.01 6.76 -2.40
C GLU A 151 31.01 6.38 -1.30
N ALA A 152 30.67 5.38 -0.47
CA ALA A 152 31.58 4.82 0.53
C ALA A 152 32.84 4.18 -0.10
N ALA A 153 32.70 3.53 -1.26
CA ALA A 153 33.84 2.96 -1.98
C ALA A 153 34.70 4.03 -2.68
N ALA A 154 34.08 5.06 -3.28
CA ALA A 154 34.77 6.14 -4.00
C ALA A 154 35.58 7.03 -3.05
N THR A 155 35.04 7.34 -1.86
CA THR A 155 35.74 8.09 -0.81
C THR A 155 36.93 7.30 -0.25
N ALA A 156 36.78 5.99 0.01
CA ALA A 156 37.88 5.12 0.41
C ALA A 156 38.98 4.98 -0.67
N ALA A 157 38.64 5.15 -1.95
CA ALA A 157 39.58 5.13 -3.08
C ALA A 157 40.30 6.47 -3.35
N GLY A 158 40.03 7.53 -2.57
CA GLY A 158 40.68 8.84 -2.71
C GLY A 158 40.39 9.58 -4.02
N GLY A 159 39.32 9.20 -4.73
CA GLY A 159 39.02 9.72 -6.07
C GLY A 159 38.28 11.06 -6.05
N LYS A 160 38.71 12.01 -6.89
CA LYS A 160 38.04 13.32 -7.11
C LYS A 160 36.56 13.22 -7.54
N ALA A 161 36.11 12.05 -7.99
CA ALA A 161 34.72 11.79 -8.35
C ALA A 161 33.70 12.06 -7.23
N ALA A 162 34.12 12.04 -5.95
CA ALA A 162 33.26 12.38 -4.83
C ALA A 162 32.69 13.82 -4.91
N GLU A 163 33.43 14.76 -5.49
CA GLU A 163 33.04 16.18 -5.55
C GLU A 163 32.03 16.47 -6.67
N GLU A 164 32.12 15.80 -7.81
CA GLU A 164 31.13 15.90 -8.90
C GLU A 164 29.81 15.19 -8.54
N VAL A 165 29.89 14.05 -7.82
CA VAL A 165 28.73 13.30 -7.32
C VAL A 165 28.03 14.03 -6.15
N ALA A 166 28.75 14.85 -5.38
CA ALA A 166 28.18 15.70 -4.34
C ALA A 166 27.39 16.92 -4.89
N SER A 167 27.26 17.07 -6.22
CA SER A 167 26.47 18.17 -6.81
C SER A 167 24.98 18.04 -6.42
N PRO A 168 24.31 19.15 -6.02
CA PRO A 168 22.98 19.10 -5.39
C PRO A 168 21.86 18.58 -6.32
N ALA A 169 22.12 18.41 -7.61
CA ALA A 169 21.22 17.77 -8.56
C ALA A 169 20.91 16.29 -8.22
N LEU A 170 21.79 15.58 -7.51
CA LEU A 170 21.51 14.21 -7.05
C LEU A 170 20.54 14.15 -5.86
N SER A 171 20.23 15.29 -5.21
CA SER A 171 19.23 15.33 -4.13
C SER A 171 17.78 15.20 -4.62
N GLU A 172 17.52 15.45 -5.92
CA GLU A 172 16.23 15.12 -6.53
C GLU A 172 16.21 13.65 -6.98
N PRO A 173 15.15 12.88 -6.64
CA PRO A 173 15.04 11.47 -7.00
C PRO A 173 14.61 11.31 -8.47
N THR A 174 15.47 11.75 -9.40
CA THR A 174 15.23 11.81 -10.85
C THR A 174 14.82 10.46 -11.44
N VAL A 175 15.43 9.37 -10.96
CA VAL A 175 15.06 7.99 -11.32
C VAL A 175 13.62 7.69 -10.89
N ALA A 176 13.26 8.00 -9.63
CA ALA A 176 11.89 7.82 -9.14
C ALA A 176 10.88 8.70 -9.87
N ILE A 177 11.22 9.93 -10.23
CA ILE A 177 10.37 10.83 -11.04
C ILE A 177 10.06 10.20 -12.41
N SER A 178 11.07 9.66 -13.09
CA SER A 178 10.87 8.95 -14.37
C SER A 178 10.04 7.66 -14.21
N CYS A 179 10.29 6.91 -13.14
CA CYS A 179 9.57 5.67 -12.82
C CYS A 179 8.10 5.93 -12.45
N ARG A 180 7.83 6.99 -11.69
CA ARG A 180 6.48 7.42 -11.31
C ARG A 180 5.66 7.84 -12.51
N ARG A 181 6.20 8.73 -13.36
CA ARG A 181 5.58 9.12 -14.63
C ARG A 181 5.28 7.91 -15.52
N TYR A 182 6.14 6.89 -15.52
CA TYR A 182 5.87 5.64 -16.25
C TYR A 182 4.69 4.85 -15.67
N VAL A 183 4.58 4.71 -14.33
CA VAL A 183 3.45 4.02 -13.67
C VAL A 183 2.14 4.80 -13.89
N GLU A 184 2.16 6.12 -13.73
CA GLU A 184 1.00 7.01 -13.91
C GLU A 184 0.50 7.01 -15.36
N ASN A 185 1.40 7.14 -16.35
CA ASN A 185 1.04 7.00 -17.76
C ASN A 185 0.49 5.59 -18.09
N LYS A 186 0.99 4.54 -17.43
CA LYS A 186 0.50 3.17 -17.63
C LYS A 186 -0.88 2.95 -17.00
N LEU A 187 -1.17 3.62 -15.89
CA LEU A 187 -2.49 3.66 -15.27
C LEU A 187 -3.50 4.35 -16.20
N LEU A 188 -3.18 5.56 -16.68
CA LEU A 188 -4.04 6.29 -17.63
C LEU A 188 -4.31 5.50 -18.92
N GLN A 189 -3.29 4.86 -19.50
CA GLN A 189 -3.47 4.00 -20.67
C GLN A 189 -4.41 2.81 -20.41
N LEU A 190 -4.32 2.18 -19.23
CA LEU A 190 -5.17 1.04 -18.89
C LEU A 190 -6.59 1.46 -18.52
N GLU A 191 -6.79 2.64 -17.94
CA GLU A 191 -8.11 3.24 -17.72
C GLU A 191 -8.78 3.62 -19.04
N GLN A 192 -8.05 4.27 -19.96
CA GLN A 192 -8.53 4.53 -21.31
C GLN A 192 -8.96 3.23 -22.01
N GLN A 193 -8.14 2.18 -21.97
CA GLN A 193 -8.49 0.85 -22.54
C GLN A 193 -9.67 0.16 -21.84
N GLN A 194 -10.00 0.53 -20.59
CA GLN A 194 -11.16 -0.02 -19.89
C GLN A 194 -12.45 0.75 -20.25
N ASN A 195 -12.35 2.07 -20.46
CA ASN A 195 -13.48 2.92 -20.82
C ASN A 195 -13.77 2.90 -22.33
N SER A 196 -12.75 2.67 -23.18
CA SER A 196 -12.87 2.52 -24.64
C SER A 196 -13.37 1.12 -25.02
N GLY A 197 -14.49 0.70 -24.42
CA GLY A 197 -15.20 -0.51 -24.83
C GLY A 197 -15.57 -0.39 -26.31
N LEU A 198 -15.02 -1.28 -27.14
CA LEU A 198 -15.17 -1.31 -28.60
C LEU A 198 -14.56 -0.11 -29.36
N SER A 199 -13.23 0.08 -29.28
CA SER A 199 -12.43 0.32 -30.49
C SER A 199 -10.94 0.02 -30.31
N ARG A 200 -10.34 -0.70 -31.28
CA ARG A 200 -8.89 -0.70 -31.52
C ARG A 200 -8.58 0.10 -32.78
N SER A 201 -8.56 1.43 -32.68
CA SER A 201 -7.90 2.23 -33.71
C SER A 201 -6.39 2.04 -33.60
N THR A 202 -5.72 1.71 -34.70
CA THR A 202 -4.28 1.41 -34.76
C THR A 202 -3.43 2.68 -34.92
N ALA A 203 -3.93 3.82 -34.43
CA ALA A 203 -3.25 5.11 -34.49
C ALA A 203 -2.14 5.22 -33.42
N LYS A 204 -0.91 5.52 -33.84
CA LYS A 204 0.15 5.93 -32.91
C LYS A 204 -0.16 7.35 -32.41
N PRO A 205 -0.22 7.61 -31.09
CA PRO A 205 -0.34 8.98 -30.58
C PRO A 205 0.92 9.79 -30.93
N SER A 206 0.74 11.04 -31.33
CA SER A 206 1.85 11.96 -31.61
C SER A 206 2.55 12.41 -30.33
N ALA A 207 3.82 12.79 -30.45
CA ALA A 207 4.68 13.18 -29.32
C ALA A 207 4.41 14.61 -28.82
N ALA A 208 3.16 14.91 -28.45
CA ALA A 208 2.79 16.17 -27.83
C ALA A 208 3.44 16.33 -26.44
N ARG A 209 3.94 17.54 -26.14
CA ARG A 209 4.53 17.87 -24.83
C ARG A 209 3.44 17.81 -23.76
N TYR A 210 3.66 17.02 -22.71
CA TYR A 210 2.69 16.81 -21.63
C TYR A 210 2.65 17.99 -20.65
N GLU A 211 1.48 18.58 -20.47
CA GLU A 211 1.16 19.47 -19.35
C GLU A 211 0.39 18.70 -18.26
N PRO A 212 0.73 18.85 -16.96
CA PRO A 212 0.10 18.12 -15.87
C PRO A 212 -1.31 18.66 -15.55
N LYS A 213 -2.32 18.27 -16.34
CA LYS A 213 -3.74 18.56 -16.07
C LYS A 213 -4.31 17.71 -14.93
N ARG A 214 -3.77 17.88 -13.72
CA ARG A 214 -4.37 17.56 -12.42
C ARG A 214 -3.63 18.36 -11.34
N GLN A 215 -4.34 19.27 -10.67
CA GLN A 215 -3.90 19.76 -9.37
C GLN A 215 -3.82 18.57 -8.40
N MET A 216 -2.95 18.66 -7.39
CA MET A 216 -2.86 17.66 -6.32
C MET A 216 -4.11 17.72 -5.43
N ASN A 217 -5.19 17.05 -5.84
CA ASN A 217 -6.43 16.96 -5.09
C ASN A 217 -6.26 16.13 -3.81
N GLY A 218 -5.67 16.74 -2.78
CA GLY A 218 -6.11 16.71 -1.37
C GLY A 218 -6.16 15.37 -0.62
N LYS A 219 -5.97 14.23 -1.28
CA LYS A 219 -5.94 12.92 -0.65
C LYS A 219 -4.54 12.66 -0.11
N SER A 220 -4.29 13.28 1.04
CA SER A 220 -3.23 12.91 1.97
C SER A 220 -3.29 11.42 2.31
N TYR A 221 -2.21 10.93 2.91
CA TYR A 221 -2.07 9.57 3.38
C TYR A 221 -3.30 9.07 4.18
N ASP A 222 -3.82 7.91 3.80
CA ASP A 222 -5.01 7.32 4.40
C ASP A 222 -4.65 6.59 5.70
N ALA A 223 -4.86 7.29 6.83
CA ALA A 223 -4.51 6.83 8.17
C ALA A 223 -5.28 5.58 8.64
N SER A 224 -6.33 5.15 7.91
CA SER A 224 -6.96 3.84 8.15
C SER A 224 -6.02 2.66 7.88
N THR A 225 -4.95 2.87 7.09
CA THR A 225 -3.97 1.84 6.71
C THR A 225 -2.89 1.55 7.77
N ASP A 226 -2.96 2.24 8.92
CA ASP A 226 -2.21 1.90 10.14
C ASP A 226 -3.02 1.08 11.14
N VAL A 227 -4.35 1.00 11.00
CA VAL A 227 -5.19 0.16 11.88
C VAL A 227 -4.95 -1.30 11.49
N VAL A 228 -4.21 -2.01 12.34
CA VAL A 228 -4.19 -3.48 12.32
C VAL A 228 -5.57 -3.95 12.73
N GLN A 229 -6.43 -4.24 11.74
CA GLN A 229 -7.73 -4.85 12.00
C GLN A 229 -7.52 -6.23 12.62
N GLU A 230 -7.71 -6.32 13.93
CA GLU A 230 -7.86 -7.60 14.61
C GLU A 230 -9.00 -8.38 13.97
N LYS A 231 -8.70 -9.57 13.45
CA LYS A 231 -9.73 -10.50 13.02
C LYS A 231 -10.43 -11.06 14.26
N LYS A 232 -11.53 -10.42 14.68
CA LYS A 232 -12.48 -11.05 15.61
C LYS A 232 -13.01 -12.33 14.98
N HIS A 233 -12.43 -13.44 15.40
CA HIS A 233 -12.81 -14.79 15.03
C HIS A 233 -14.07 -15.18 15.83
N ARG A 234 -15.24 -14.94 15.25
CA ARG A 234 -16.48 -15.59 15.71
C ARG A 234 -16.74 -16.81 14.82
N LEU A 235 -16.95 -17.93 15.48
CA LEU A 235 -17.29 -19.25 14.97
C LEU A 235 -18.13 -19.91 16.08
N SER A 236 -19.07 -20.78 15.70
CA SER A 236 -20.21 -21.23 16.53
C SER A 236 -21.24 -20.12 16.82
N GLU A 237 -22.55 -20.40 16.88
CA GLU A 237 -23.31 -21.55 16.34
C GLU A 237 -24.80 -21.18 16.31
N GLU A 238 -25.54 -21.58 15.27
CA GLU A 238 -26.99 -21.81 15.28
C GLU A 238 -27.39 -22.45 13.93
N ALA A 239 -28.06 -23.61 13.97
CA ALA A 239 -28.45 -24.36 12.77
C ALA A 239 -29.63 -25.32 13.06
N GLU A 240 -30.76 -25.06 12.41
CA GLU A 240 -31.89 -25.96 12.14
C GLU A 240 -32.33 -25.55 10.70
N GLU A 241 -32.34 -26.36 9.64
CA GLU A 241 -32.87 -27.72 9.32
C GLU A 241 -34.37 -27.74 8.92
N GLU A 242 -34.81 -28.31 7.78
CA GLU A 242 -34.07 -28.64 6.53
C GLU A 242 -34.68 -28.04 5.22
N GLU A 243 -35.62 -28.58 4.42
CA GLU A 243 -36.42 -29.83 4.42
C GLU A 243 -36.73 -30.29 2.96
N ASP A 244 -36.04 -31.35 2.49
CA ASP A 244 -36.41 -32.33 1.42
C ASP A 244 -36.84 -31.82 -0.01
N GLU A 245 -37.01 -32.63 -1.07
CA GLU A 245 -36.80 -34.08 -1.27
C GLU A 245 -36.11 -34.45 -2.61
N LYS A 246 -34.98 -35.19 -2.50
CA LYS A 246 -34.50 -36.39 -3.27
C LYS A 246 -34.53 -36.46 -4.85
N PRO A 247 -33.68 -37.31 -5.49
CA PRO A 247 -33.39 -37.27 -6.94
C PRO A 247 -34.11 -38.34 -7.80
N ARG A 248 -34.05 -38.22 -9.15
CA ARG A 248 -34.51 -39.25 -10.10
C ARG A 248 -33.46 -39.71 -11.13
N LYS A 249 -33.59 -40.97 -11.56
CA LYS A 249 -32.62 -41.76 -12.34
C LYS A 249 -32.56 -41.39 -13.83
N LYS A 250 -31.39 -41.62 -14.46
CA LYS A 250 -31.28 -41.70 -15.92
C LYS A 250 -31.94 -43.00 -16.42
N VAL A 251 -32.85 -42.90 -17.39
CA VAL A 251 -33.39 -44.07 -18.10
C VAL A 251 -32.43 -44.47 -19.22
N LYS A 252 -32.12 -45.76 -19.31
CA LYS A 252 -31.32 -46.35 -20.39
C LYS A 252 -32.30 -46.80 -21.50
N ARG A 253 -32.14 -46.29 -22.72
CA ARG A 253 -32.91 -46.82 -23.88
C ARG A 253 -32.36 -48.18 -24.26
N GLU A 254 -33.25 -49.13 -24.46
CA GLU A 254 -32.97 -50.40 -25.11
C GLU A 254 -32.85 -50.20 -26.63
N ARG A 255 -32.24 -51.18 -27.30
CA ARG A 255 -32.24 -51.35 -28.75
C ARG A 255 -32.48 -52.82 -29.03
N GLU A 256 -33.21 -53.09 -30.11
CA GLU A 256 -33.52 -54.44 -30.60
C GLU A 256 -32.32 -55.06 -31.34
N ASN A 257 -32.44 -56.38 -31.58
CA ASN A 257 -31.48 -57.31 -32.20
C ASN A 257 -30.32 -57.78 -31.29
#